data_AF-A0AAY5KSV8-F1
#
_entry.id   AF-A0AAY5KSV8-F1
#
_cell.length_a   1.000
_cell.length_b   1.000
_cell.length_c   1.000
_cell.angle_alpha   90.00
_cell.angle_beta   90.00
_cell.angle_gamma   90.00
#
_symmetry.space_group_name_H-M   'P 1'
#
loop_
_entity.id
_entity.type
_entity.pdbx_description
1 polymer ?
#
loop_
_entity_poly.entity_id
_entity_poly.type
_entity_poly.pdbx_seq_one_letter_code
_entity_poly.pdbx_strand_id
1 'polypeptide(L)'
;MAHCRVSLFLDGSGLDLARQTLEMAQGVRWSLIIMSLVLFLVYGQPEKSAEEKRVEELEQSLNRISENNINLRKSKVDLEAALGARTAEKTALEGELATLKKTSGEQMKAKLSQCETEKQKLQMIRPTPVKCTTTPVAANAELKALQSLNSQHVAMIQLIEANFTQTVHYIRIERDNAIKDRDAHHLESISLRRENTNLKEQLTLYTKKCKEDFAKSLEGIQTVTSNFLVRIEKLFPHTMTFHLTCEKQSEQMEVIRNSCSSLSKEVEEKFQQYLDNVGMKVADIQALSSRLEVQNSYLTTDIQECQHNRSAAATEASRLLLEIRENHDKQVETLLKEQNQLREEKSLQGKRLVLKEAELSTLKEKVESLTTSAANCNTKVAGPKPAGLMAPVKGNLSVGSPGLSKPPMVR
;
A
#
# COMPACT_ATOMS: atom_id res chain seq x y z
N MET A 1 8.52 124.74 -43.63
CA MET A 1 7.92 123.39 -43.77
C MET A 1 9.02 122.37 -43.50
N ALA A 2 8.83 121.45 -42.55
CA ALA A 2 9.80 120.41 -42.24
C ALA A 2 9.05 119.11 -41.90
N HIS A 3 9.34 118.03 -42.62
CA HIS A 3 8.83 116.69 -42.33
C HIS A 3 9.60 116.07 -41.16
N CYS A 4 8.92 115.32 -40.30
CA CYS A 4 9.57 114.47 -39.30
C CYS A 4 9.06 113.03 -39.42
N ARG A 5 9.98 112.06 -39.48
CA ARG A 5 9.66 110.62 -39.54
C ARG A 5 9.45 110.08 -38.13
N VAL A 6 8.45 109.21 -37.96
CA VAL A 6 8.31 108.36 -36.77
C VAL A 6 8.93 107.00 -37.07
N SER A 7 9.88 106.57 -36.24
CA SER A 7 10.49 105.25 -36.32
C SER A 7 9.93 104.34 -35.21
N LEU A 8 9.42 103.18 -35.60
CA LEU A 8 9.03 102.10 -34.68
C LEU A 8 10.27 101.31 -34.26
N PHE A 9 10.49 101.18 -32.95
CA PHE A 9 11.41 100.20 -32.37
C PHE A 9 10.57 99.00 -31.88
N LEU A 10 10.92 97.80 -32.36
CA LEU A 10 10.37 96.53 -31.89
C LEU A 10 11.37 95.93 -30.91
N ASP A 11 10.93 95.65 -29.68
CA ASP A 11 11.81 95.20 -28.61
C ASP A 11 11.91 93.67 -28.53
N GLY A 12 13.13 93.16 -28.34
CA GLY A 12 13.47 91.75 -28.59
C GLY A 12 12.95 90.74 -27.56
N SER A 13 12.56 91.19 -26.37
CA SER A 13 12.28 90.35 -25.21
C SER A 13 11.02 89.47 -25.35
N GLY A 14 10.08 89.86 -26.22
CA GLY A 14 8.82 89.13 -26.41
C GLY A 14 8.97 87.81 -27.18
N LEU A 15 9.97 87.69 -28.07
CA LEU A 15 10.15 86.49 -28.89
C LEU A 15 10.70 85.30 -28.09
N ASP A 16 11.65 85.52 -27.19
CA ASP A 16 12.25 84.41 -26.42
C ASP A 16 11.27 83.82 -25.40
N LEU A 17 10.42 84.64 -24.76
CA LEU A 17 9.38 84.12 -23.86
C LEU A 17 8.32 83.30 -24.61
N ALA A 18 7.95 83.74 -25.82
CA ALA A 18 7.06 82.98 -26.71
C ALA A 18 7.71 81.67 -27.20
N ARG A 19 9.02 81.69 -27.47
CA ARG A 19 9.79 80.50 -27.87
C ARG A 19 9.90 79.47 -26.74
N GLN A 20 10.20 79.92 -25.54
CA GLN A 20 10.43 79.04 -24.38
C GLN A 20 9.11 78.45 -23.85
N THR A 21 8.00 79.19 -23.95
CA THR A 21 6.65 78.63 -23.69
C THR A 21 6.22 77.63 -24.77
N LEU A 22 6.59 77.84 -26.05
CA LEU A 22 6.33 76.88 -27.13
C LEU A 22 7.12 75.56 -26.94
N GLU A 23 8.39 75.63 -26.54
CA GLU A 23 9.21 74.45 -26.25
C GLU A 23 8.71 73.67 -25.03
N MET A 24 8.31 74.35 -23.96
CA MET A 24 7.68 73.71 -22.78
C MET A 24 6.35 73.03 -23.17
N ALA A 25 5.52 73.67 -23.99
CA ALA A 25 4.27 73.09 -24.50
C ALA A 25 4.50 71.91 -25.45
N GLN A 26 5.60 71.89 -26.21
CA GLN A 26 6.01 70.70 -26.98
C GLN A 26 6.49 69.58 -26.07
N GLY A 27 7.30 69.87 -25.04
CA GLY A 27 7.78 68.89 -24.06
C GLY A 27 6.63 68.15 -23.35
N VAL A 28 5.61 68.89 -22.89
CA VAL A 28 4.40 68.31 -22.28
C VAL A 28 3.59 67.46 -23.26
N ARG A 29 3.56 67.84 -24.55
CA ARG A 29 2.90 67.04 -25.58
C ARG A 29 3.63 65.72 -25.83
N TRP A 30 4.96 65.74 -25.90
CA TRP A 30 5.76 64.54 -26.08
C TRP A 30 5.71 63.63 -24.85
N SER A 31 5.72 64.16 -23.63
CA SER A 31 5.58 63.33 -22.42
C SER A 31 4.20 62.68 -22.30
N LEU A 32 3.12 63.39 -22.67
CA LEU A 32 1.77 62.81 -22.78
C LEU A 32 1.69 61.70 -23.84
N ILE A 33 2.32 61.90 -25.01
CA ILE A 33 2.38 60.87 -26.07
C ILE A 33 3.16 59.63 -25.58
N ILE A 34 4.30 59.83 -24.92
CA ILE A 34 5.12 58.74 -24.38
C ILE A 34 4.37 57.99 -23.26
N MET A 35 3.73 58.69 -22.32
CA MET A 35 2.91 58.04 -21.28
C MET A 35 1.72 57.29 -21.89
N SER A 36 1.09 57.84 -22.94
CA SER A 36 0.02 57.16 -23.68
C SER A 36 0.52 55.89 -24.37
N LEU A 37 1.71 55.93 -24.99
CA LEU A 37 2.35 54.77 -25.62
C LEU A 37 2.80 53.72 -24.60
N VAL A 38 3.31 54.13 -23.44
CA VAL A 38 3.66 53.21 -22.35
C VAL A 38 2.41 52.56 -21.75
N LEU A 39 1.34 53.33 -21.53
CA LEU A 39 0.04 52.77 -21.12
C LEU A 39 -0.51 51.82 -22.19
N PHE A 40 -0.35 52.12 -23.48
CA PHE A 40 -0.74 51.22 -24.58
C PHE A 40 0.17 49.99 -24.72
N LEU A 41 1.43 50.06 -24.28
CA LEU A 41 2.34 48.90 -24.22
C LEU A 41 2.09 48.00 -23.00
N VAL A 42 1.69 48.59 -21.87
CA VAL A 42 1.40 47.87 -20.61
C VAL A 42 -0.03 47.32 -20.57
N TYR A 43 -1.01 48.00 -21.19
CA TYR A 43 -2.43 47.64 -21.14
C TYR A 43 -3.08 47.43 -22.53
N GLY A 44 -2.37 47.69 -23.64
CA GLY A 44 -2.92 47.64 -25.00
C GLY A 44 -2.54 46.39 -25.81
N GLN A 45 -1.83 45.41 -25.21
CA GLN A 45 -1.80 44.07 -25.80
C GLN A 45 -3.18 43.42 -25.67
N PRO A 46 -3.72 42.78 -26.73
CA PRO A 46 -4.99 42.06 -26.63
C PRO A 46 -4.80 40.76 -25.83
N GLU A 47 -5.02 40.82 -24.51
CA GLU A 47 -4.94 39.68 -23.57
C GLU A 47 -5.78 38.45 -23.99
N LYS A 48 -6.76 38.65 -24.89
CA LYS A 48 -7.65 37.63 -25.43
C LYS A 48 -6.93 36.34 -25.80
N SER A 49 -5.80 36.37 -26.50
CA SER A 49 -5.11 35.14 -26.94
C SER A 49 -4.48 34.32 -25.80
N ALA A 50 -4.17 34.93 -24.66
CA ALA A 50 -3.52 34.26 -23.53
C ALA A 50 -4.51 33.91 -22.40
N GLU A 51 -5.59 34.68 -22.25
CA GLU A 51 -6.68 34.33 -21.35
C GLU A 51 -7.59 33.27 -21.94
N GLU A 52 -8.02 33.39 -23.20
CA GLU A 52 -8.91 32.43 -23.85
C GLU A 52 -8.27 31.03 -23.89
N LYS A 53 -6.95 30.96 -24.16
CA LYS A 53 -6.18 29.71 -24.08
C LYS A 53 -6.09 29.15 -22.65
N ARG A 54 -5.91 30.00 -21.63
CA ARG A 54 -5.92 29.56 -20.21
C ARG A 54 -7.30 29.09 -19.77
N VAL A 55 -8.37 29.71 -20.28
CA VAL A 55 -9.76 29.30 -20.03
C VAL A 55 -10.05 27.96 -20.70
N GLU A 56 -9.60 27.74 -21.93
CA GLU A 56 -9.74 26.45 -22.62
C GLU A 56 -8.93 25.33 -21.93
N GLU A 57 -7.70 25.60 -21.50
CA GLU A 57 -6.90 24.66 -20.68
C GLU A 57 -7.58 24.37 -19.32
N LEU A 58 -8.18 25.37 -18.68
CA LEU A 58 -8.96 25.19 -17.45
C LEU A 58 -10.22 24.36 -17.68
N GLU A 59 -10.97 24.60 -18.76
CA GLU A 59 -12.18 23.85 -19.11
C GLU A 59 -11.86 22.39 -19.45
N GLN A 60 -10.80 22.13 -20.23
CA GLN A 60 -10.28 20.78 -20.46
C GLN A 60 -9.85 20.10 -19.16
N SER A 61 -9.18 20.82 -18.25
CA SER A 61 -8.78 20.28 -16.94
C SER A 61 -9.99 19.94 -16.07
N LEU A 62 -11.04 20.78 -16.07
CA LEU A 62 -12.26 20.59 -15.29
C LEU A 62 -13.07 19.41 -15.81
N ASN A 63 -13.20 19.28 -17.14
CA ASN A 63 -13.85 18.13 -17.77
C ASN A 63 -13.11 16.82 -17.45
N ARG A 64 -11.76 16.81 -17.52
CA ARG A 64 -10.93 15.66 -17.15
C ARG A 64 -11.04 15.31 -15.67
N ILE A 65 -11.12 16.30 -14.77
CA ILE A 65 -11.32 16.09 -13.34
C ILE A 65 -12.72 15.55 -13.05
N SER A 66 -13.75 16.05 -13.75
CA SER A 66 -15.14 15.61 -13.65
C SER A 66 -15.28 14.13 -14.05
N GLU A 67 -14.74 13.74 -15.20
CA GLU A 67 -14.73 12.35 -15.68
C GLU A 67 -13.99 11.43 -14.69
N ASN A 68 -12.82 11.83 -14.20
CA ASN A 68 -12.11 11.10 -13.16
C ASN A 68 -12.93 10.97 -11.86
N ASN A 69 -13.68 12.00 -11.45
CA ASN A 69 -14.53 11.93 -10.25
C ASN A 69 -15.69 10.93 -10.45
N ILE A 70 -16.31 10.90 -11.63
CA ILE A 70 -17.36 9.94 -11.99
C ILE A 70 -16.80 8.51 -11.97
N ASN A 71 -15.64 8.28 -12.60
CA ASN A 71 -14.97 6.98 -12.63
C ASN A 71 -14.54 6.51 -11.23
N LEU A 72 -14.04 7.41 -10.38
CA LEU A 72 -13.71 7.11 -8.97
C LEU A 72 -14.96 6.78 -8.15
N ARG A 73 -16.08 7.49 -8.34
CA ARG A 73 -17.36 7.15 -7.67
C ARG A 73 -17.88 5.78 -8.10
N LYS A 74 -17.80 5.45 -9.39
CA LYS A 74 -18.19 4.13 -9.90
C LYS A 74 -17.30 3.02 -9.32
N SER A 75 -15.98 3.18 -9.41
CA SER A 75 -15.00 2.26 -8.84
C SER A 75 -15.21 2.06 -7.33
N LYS A 76 -15.53 3.13 -6.59
CA LYS A 76 -15.89 3.05 -5.17
C LYS A 76 -17.11 2.16 -4.93
N VAL A 77 -18.21 2.35 -5.67
CA VAL A 77 -19.43 1.54 -5.55
C VAL A 77 -19.15 0.07 -5.91
N ASP A 78 -18.38 -0.18 -6.96
CA ASP A 78 -17.98 -1.53 -7.37
C ASP A 78 -17.11 -2.22 -6.29
N LEU A 79 -16.20 -1.47 -5.64
CA LEU A 79 -15.40 -1.96 -4.50
C LEU A 79 -16.26 -2.21 -3.25
N GLU A 80 -17.19 -1.31 -2.92
CA GLU A 80 -18.10 -1.48 -1.77
C GLU A 80 -18.99 -2.72 -1.95
N ALA A 81 -19.49 -2.96 -3.17
CA ALA A 81 -20.23 -4.17 -3.51
C ALA A 81 -19.36 -5.44 -3.39
N ALA A 82 -18.13 -5.42 -3.92
CA ALA A 82 -17.19 -6.54 -3.81
C ALA A 82 -16.80 -6.84 -2.35
N LEU A 83 -16.60 -5.81 -1.53
CA LEU A 83 -16.27 -5.92 -0.11
C LEU A 83 -17.45 -6.48 0.69
N GLY A 84 -18.68 -6.04 0.38
CA GLY A 84 -19.91 -6.63 0.92
C GLY A 84 -20.03 -8.13 0.60
N ALA A 85 -19.80 -8.52 -0.67
CA ALA A 85 -19.82 -9.91 -1.10
C ALA A 85 -18.75 -10.76 -0.39
N ARG A 86 -17.49 -10.29 -0.32
CA ARG A 86 -16.41 -10.99 0.42
C ARG A 86 -16.66 -11.06 1.93
N THR A 87 -17.36 -10.10 2.52
CA THR A 87 -17.76 -10.14 3.94
C THR A 87 -18.84 -11.20 4.18
N ALA A 88 -19.81 -11.34 3.28
CA ALA A 88 -20.82 -12.40 3.33
C ALA A 88 -20.22 -13.80 3.14
N GLU A 89 -19.29 -13.96 2.20
CA GLU A 89 -18.53 -15.20 1.99
C GLU A 89 -17.68 -15.56 3.22
N LYS A 90 -16.98 -14.59 3.81
CA LYS A 90 -16.20 -14.79 5.04
C LYS A 90 -17.08 -15.27 6.19
N THR A 91 -18.22 -14.63 6.42
CA THR A 91 -19.13 -15.01 7.53
C THR A 91 -19.76 -16.38 7.32
N ALA A 92 -20.04 -16.77 6.08
CA ALA A 92 -20.45 -18.15 5.75
C ALA A 92 -19.34 -19.17 6.08
N LEU A 93 -18.10 -18.92 5.63
CA LEU A 93 -16.95 -19.81 5.89
C LEU A 93 -16.60 -19.90 7.39
N GLU A 94 -16.72 -18.81 8.14
CA GLU A 94 -16.56 -18.81 9.61
C GLU A 94 -17.65 -19.67 10.29
N GLY A 95 -18.88 -19.63 9.78
CA GLY A 95 -19.98 -20.51 10.19
C GLY A 95 -19.69 -21.99 9.92
N GLU A 96 -19.28 -22.32 8.70
CA GLU A 96 -18.88 -23.70 8.34
C GLU A 96 -17.74 -24.20 9.22
N LEU A 97 -16.68 -23.40 9.41
CA LEU A 97 -15.54 -23.74 10.26
C LEU A 97 -15.97 -23.98 11.72
N ALA A 98 -16.89 -23.18 12.25
CA ALA A 98 -17.46 -23.40 13.58
C ALA A 98 -18.21 -24.73 13.68
N THR A 99 -19.01 -25.10 12.65
CA THR A 99 -19.67 -26.41 12.62
C THR A 99 -18.69 -27.58 12.50
N LEU A 100 -17.66 -27.46 11.65
CA LEU A 100 -16.62 -28.48 11.46
C LEU A 100 -15.79 -28.70 12.73
N LYS A 101 -15.47 -27.62 13.45
CA LYS A 101 -14.77 -27.68 14.74
C LYS A 101 -15.63 -28.38 15.80
N LYS A 102 -16.95 -28.16 15.80
CA LYS A 102 -17.89 -28.85 16.69
C LYS A 102 -17.98 -30.35 16.38
N THR A 103 -18.23 -30.72 15.12
CA THR A 103 -18.38 -32.14 14.72
C THR A 103 -17.07 -32.92 14.88
N SER A 104 -15.92 -32.32 14.56
CA SER A 104 -14.60 -32.91 14.82
C SER A 104 -14.34 -33.10 16.32
N GLY A 105 -14.67 -32.10 17.15
CA GLY A 105 -14.57 -32.21 18.61
C GLY A 105 -15.47 -33.29 19.22
N GLU A 106 -16.70 -33.44 18.71
CA GLU A 106 -17.64 -34.50 19.10
C GLU A 106 -17.14 -35.89 18.66
N GLN A 107 -16.64 -36.01 17.42
CA GLN A 107 -16.08 -37.26 16.91
C GLN A 107 -14.79 -37.68 17.65
N MET A 108 -13.93 -36.73 18.01
CA MET A 108 -12.75 -36.96 18.84
C MET A 108 -13.14 -37.46 20.24
N LYS A 109 -14.14 -36.85 20.89
CA LYS A 109 -14.67 -37.31 22.19
C LYS A 109 -15.25 -38.72 22.10
N ALA A 110 -16.01 -39.03 21.05
CA ALA A 110 -16.56 -40.37 20.83
C ALA A 110 -15.44 -41.43 20.70
N LYS A 111 -14.40 -41.16 19.89
CA LYS A 111 -13.23 -42.05 19.78
C LYS A 111 -12.46 -42.20 21.09
N LEU A 112 -12.35 -41.13 21.89
CA LEU A 112 -11.68 -41.17 23.19
C LEU A 112 -12.42 -42.10 24.17
N SER A 113 -13.75 -41.96 24.27
CA SER A 113 -14.60 -42.82 25.11
C SER A 113 -14.60 -44.29 24.67
N GLN A 114 -14.54 -44.55 23.36
CA GLN A 114 -14.39 -45.91 22.83
C GLN A 114 -13.04 -46.53 23.24
N CYS A 115 -11.94 -45.80 23.07
CA CYS A 115 -10.60 -46.23 23.47
C CYS A 115 -10.50 -46.50 24.98
N GLU A 116 -11.13 -45.66 25.81
CA GLU A 116 -11.19 -45.85 27.26
C GLU A 116 -12.00 -47.10 27.66
N THR A 117 -13.09 -47.38 26.94
CA THR A 117 -13.89 -48.61 27.10
C THR A 117 -13.10 -49.86 26.69
N GLU A 118 -12.28 -49.78 25.64
CA GLU A 118 -11.40 -50.87 25.18
C GLU A 118 -10.24 -51.12 26.17
N LYS A 119 -9.64 -50.06 26.72
CA LYS A 119 -8.65 -50.14 27.81
C LYS A 119 -9.21 -50.86 29.04
N GLN A 120 -10.46 -50.56 29.43
CA GLN A 120 -11.10 -51.21 30.56
C GLN A 120 -11.39 -52.71 30.32
N LYS A 121 -11.72 -53.09 29.07
CA LYS A 121 -11.85 -54.51 28.66
C LYS A 121 -10.51 -55.24 28.73
N LEU A 122 -9.41 -54.60 28.32
CA LEU A 122 -8.06 -55.21 28.39
C LEU A 122 -7.58 -55.42 29.83
N GLN A 123 -7.94 -54.54 30.77
CA GLN A 123 -7.58 -54.69 32.19
C GLN A 123 -8.31 -55.85 32.92
N MET A 124 -9.38 -56.41 32.34
CA MET A 124 -10.05 -57.60 32.87
C MET A 124 -9.33 -58.92 32.53
N ILE A 125 -8.32 -58.90 31.65
CA ILE A 125 -7.53 -60.09 31.30
C ILE A 125 -6.32 -60.18 32.23
N ARG A 126 -6.51 -60.84 33.37
CA ARG A 126 -5.48 -61.06 34.40
C ARG A 126 -4.40 -62.03 33.90
N PRO A 127 -3.11 -61.64 33.82
CA PRO A 127 -2.03 -62.58 33.54
C PRO A 127 -1.79 -63.49 34.74
N THR A 128 -1.78 -64.80 34.53
CA THR A 128 -1.26 -65.77 35.51
C THR A 128 0.26 -65.62 35.66
N PRO A 129 0.82 -65.72 36.89
CA PRO A 129 2.25 -65.49 37.10
C PRO A 129 3.09 -66.68 36.61
N VAL A 130 3.97 -66.42 35.64
CA VAL A 130 5.02 -67.35 35.23
C VAL A 130 6.11 -67.35 36.30
N LYS A 131 6.48 -68.53 36.82
CA LYS A 131 7.60 -68.67 37.76
C LYS A 131 8.93 -68.57 37.01
N CYS A 132 9.78 -67.62 37.38
CA CYS A 132 11.16 -67.56 36.91
C CYS A 132 12.00 -68.67 37.57
N THR A 133 12.65 -69.50 36.77
CA THR A 133 13.72 -70.39 37.21
C THR A 133 15.06 -69.66 37.21
N THR A 134 15.70 -69.57 38.37
CA THR A 134 17.05 -69.00 38.51
C THR A 134 18.12 -70.02 38.12
N THR A 135 18.92 -69.69 37.11
CA THR A 135 20.23 -70.31 36.85
C THR A 135 21.31 -69.22 36.89
N PRO A 136 22.41 -69.40 37.64
CA PRO A 136 23.50 -68.43 37.67
C PRO A 136 24.40 -68.54 36.43
N VAL A 137 25.21 -67.49 36.22
CA VAL A 137 26.29 -67.28 35.22
C VAL A 137 25.95 -66.24 34.14
N ALA A 138 26.39 -65.00 34.37
CA ALA A 138 27.21 -64.21 33.44
C ALA A 138 27.49 -62.78 33.96
N ALA A 139 28.22 -62.62 35.08
CA ALA A 139 28.60 -61.30 35.60
C ALA A 139 29.32 -60.40 34.56
N ASN A 140 30.05 -61.02 33.62
CA ASN A 140 30.71 -60.33 32.51
C ASN A 140 29.76 -59.76 31.45
N ALA A 141 28.52 -60.26 31.34
CA ALA A 141 27.51 -59.75 30.41
C ALA A 141 26.81 -58.51 31.00
N GLU A 142 26.45 -58.55 32.27
CA GLU A 142 25.87 -57.40 33.00
C GLU A 142 26.86 -56.24 33.08
N LEU A 143 28.15 -56.53 33.37
CA LEU A 143 29.20 -55.50 33.39
C LEU A 143 29.35 -54.80 32.02
N LYS A 144 29.31 -55.56 30.92
CA LYS A 144 29.33 -54.99 29.56
C LYS A 144 28.08 -54.17 29.23
N ALA A 145 26.90 -54.61 29.66
CA ALA A 145 25.67 -53.86 29.49
C ALA A 145 25.72 -52.52 30.25
N LEU A 146 26.17 -52.53 31.50
CA LEU A 146 26.38 -51.31 32.30
C LEU A 146 27.45 -50.38 31.69
N GLN A 147 28.54 -50.92 31.16
CA GLN A 147 29.57 -50.14 30.49
C GLN A 147 29.05 -49.49 29.19
N SER A 148 28.23 -50.21 28.41
CA SER A 148 27.57 -49.67 27.22
C SER A 148 26.50 -48.63 27.54
N LEU A 149 25.78 -48.79 28.65
CA LEU A 149 24.82 -47.81 29.13
C LEU A 149 25.54 -46.53 29.60
N ASN A 150 26.65 -46.68 30.32
CA ASN A 150 27.45 -45.55 30.77
C ASN A 150 28.09 -44.77 29.59
N SER A 151 28.61 -45.45 28.57
CA SER A 151 29.11 -44.77 27.36
C SER A 151 27.99 -44.06 26.59
N GLN A 152 26.78 -44.63 26.53
CA GLN A 152 25.61 -43.97 25.97
C GLN A 152 25.21 -42.70 26.77
N HIS A 153 25.24 -42.76 28.11
CA HIS A 153 24.99 -41.59 28.95
C HIS A 153 26.05 -40.49 28.73
N VAL A 154 27.34 -40.83 28.66
CA VAL A 154 28.42 -39.87 28.36
C VAL A 154 28.22 -39.21 27.00
N ALA A 155 27.91 -39.98 25.96
CA ALA A 155 27.65 -39.44 24.62
C ALA A 155 26.43 -38.51 24.60
N MET A 156 25.37 -38.84 25.35
CA MET A 156 24.18 -37.99 25.46
C MET A 156 24.44 -36.70 26.24
N ILE A 157 25.27 -36.73 27.30
CA ILE A 157 25.71 -35.53 28.02
C ILE A 157 26.53 -34.62 27.09
N GLN A 158 27.48 -35.18 26.34
CA GLN A 158 28.29 -34.41 25.37
C GLN A 158 27.42 -33.76 24.28
N LEU A 159 26.39 -34.46 23.79
CA LEU A 159 25.45 -33.91 22.81
C LEU A 159 24.64 -32.75 23.40
N ILE A 160 24.16 -32.87 24.64
CA ILE A 160 23.44 -31.81 25.35
C ILE A 160 24.35 -30.60 25.60
N GLU A 161 25.59 -30.82 26.02
CA GLU A 161 26.59 -29.77 26.27
C GLU A 161 26.97 -29.01 24.98
N ALA A 162 27.14 -29.73 23.86
CA ALA A 162 27.39 -29.13 22.56
C ALA A 162 26.18 -28.31 22.07
N ASN A 163 24.96 -28.86 22.20
CA ASN A 163 23.73 -28.17 21.81
C ASN A 163 23.47 -26.91 22.67
N PHE A 164 23.72 -26.99 23.97
CA PHE A 164 23.61 -25.86 24.89
C PHE A 164 24.64 -24.77 24.56
N THR A 165 25.91 -25.14 24.37
CA THR A 165 26.97 -24.21 23.97
C THR A 165 26.66 -23.52 22.65
N GLN A 166 26.18 -24.26 21.64
CA GLN A 166 25.76 -23.69 20.35
C GLN A 166 24.58 -22.72 20.52
N THR A 167 23.58 -23.08 21.31
CA THR A 167 22.39 -22.26 21.56
C THR A 167 22.75 -20.97 22.30
N VAL A 168 23.59 -21.04 23.33
CA VAL A 168 24.09 -19.87 24.08
C VAL A 168 24.93 -18.96 23.18
N HIS A 169 25.76 -19.52 22.31
CA HIS A 169 26.55 -18.76 21.34
C HIS A 169 25.66 -18.02 20.32
N TYR A 170 24.64 -18.70 19.79
CA TYR A 170 23.64 -18.11 18.90
C TYR A 170 22.88 -16.96 19.58
N ILE A 171 22.31 -17.19 20.77
CA ILE A 171 21.57 -16.17 21.54
C ILE A 171 22.47 -14.97 21.86
N ARG A 172 23.76 -15.17 22.12
CA ARG A 172 24.71 -14.09 22.37
C ARG A 172 24.94 -13.23 21.12
N ILE A 173 25.08 -13.84 19.94
CA ILE A 173 25.19 -13.12 18.67
C ILE A 173 23.91 -12.33 18.39
N GLU A 174 22.74 -12.96 18.52
CA GLU A 174 21.45 -12.30 18.30
C GLU A 174 21.26 -11.09 19.23
N ARG A 175 21.61 -11.22 20.51
CA ARG A 175 21.62 -10.12 21.47
C ARG A 175 22.56 -8.99 21.04
N ASP A 176 23.79 -9.34 20.64
CA ASP A 176 24.81 -8.36 20.27
C ASP A 176 24.47 -7.65 18.94
N ASN A 177 23.72 -8.30 18.05
CA ASN A 177 23.15 -7.68 16.86
C ASN A 177 21.96 -6.77 17.22
N ALA A 178 21.01 -7.23 18.02
CA ALA A 178 19.86 -6.43 18.46
C ALA A 178 20.28 -5.15 19.21
N ILE A 179 21.40 -5.18 19.95
CA ILE A 179 22.00 -3.99 20.57
C ILE A 179 22.51 -3.01 19.50
N LYS A 180 23.23 -3.49 18.48
CA LYS A 180 23.74 -2.64 17.39
C LYS A 180 22.59 -2.01 16.59
N ASP A 181 21.57 -2.77 16.25
CA ASP A 181 20.42 -2.29 15.47
C ASP A 181 19.64 -1.21 16.24
N ARG A 182 19.42 -1.43 17.55
CA ARG A 182 18.84 -0.42 18.44
C ARG A 182 19.68 0.86 18.48
N ASP A 183 21.01 0.73 18.58
CA ASP A 183 21.91 1.87 18.66
C ASP A 183 22.00 2.62 17.32
N ALA A 184 21.94 1.91 16.19
CA ALA A 184 21.83 2.48 14.84
C ALA A 184 20.52 3.29 14.68
N HIS A 185 19.37 2.71 15.03
CA HIS A 185 18.08 3.42 14.98
C HIS A 185 18.03 4.62 15.94
N HIS A 186 18.70 4.55 17.11
CA HIS A 186 18.82 5.71 17.98
C HIS A 186 19.64 6.84 17.35
N LEU A 187 20.78 6.53 16.70
CA LEU A 187 21.59 7.52 15.98
C LEU A 187 20.84 8.13 14.80
N GLU A 188 20.15 7.30 14.01
CA GLU A 188 19.27 7.74 12.92
C GLU A 188 18.16 8.67 13.41
N SER A 189 17.46 8.31 14.48
CA SER A 189 16.43 9.16 15.11
C SER A 189 16.98 10.50 15.62
N ILE A 190 18.25 10.55 16.03
CA ILE A 190 18.93 11.80 16.41
C ILE A 190 19.28 12.63 15.16
N SER A 191 19.75 12.01 14.07
CA SER A 191 20.02 12.72 12.80
C SER A 191 18.76 13.34 12.23
N LEU A 192 17.70 12.54 12.07
CA LEU A 192 16.40 12.99 11.55
C LEU A 192 15.81 14.14 12.38
N ARG A 193 15.97 14.14 13.71
CA ARG A 193 15.55 15.29 14.55
C ARG A 193 16.36 16.55 14.30
N ARG A 194 17.68 16.44 14.08
CA ARG A 194 18.55 17.57 13.73
C ARG A 194 18.21 18.13 12.36
N GLU A 195 18.04 17.26 11.36
CA GLU A 195 17.65 17.62 10.00
C GLU A 195 16.28 18.30 9.96
N ASN A 196 15.28 17.76 10.67
CA ASN A 196 13.95 18.35 10.77
C ASN A 196 13.98 19.75 11.43
N THR A 197 14.84 19.94 12.43
CA THR A 197 15.04 21.25 13.08
C THR A 197 15.71 22.23 12.11
N ASN A 198 16.78 21.82 11.43
CA ASN A 198 17.50 22.63 10.43
C ASN A 198 16.57 23.06 9.28
N LEU A 199 15.75 22.15 8.73
CA LEU A 199 14.78 22.48 7.68
C LEU A 199 13.73 23.50 8.14
N LYS A 200 13.27 23.43 9.41
CA LYS A 200 12.37 24.43 10.00
C LYS A 200 13.06 25.79 10.20
N GLU A 201 14.31 25.79 10.64
CA GLU A 201 15.12 27.02 10.76
C GLU A 201 15.37 27.66 9.39
N GLN A 202 15.71 26.87 8.36
CA GLN A 202 15.85 27.37 6.98
C GLN A 202 14.54 27.94 6.43
N LEU A 203 13.40 27.26 6.63
CA LEU A 203 12.09 27.75 6.17
C LEU A 203 11.69 29.06 6.85
N THR A 204 11.93 29.19 8.16
CA THR A 204 11.63 30.43 8.90
C THR A 204 12.58 31.56 8.52
N LEU A 205 13.88 31.31 8.35
CA LEU A 205 14.85 32.26 7.81
C LEU A 205 14.50 32.71 6.40
N TYR A 206 14.15 31.79 5.49
CA TYR A 206 13.76 32.10 4.12
C TYR A 206 12.49 32.95 4.09
N THR A 207 11.47 32.60 4.89
CA THR A 207 10.22 33.36 4.99
C THR A 207 10.46 34.78 5.50
N LYS A 208 11.29 34.93 6.55
CA LYS A 208 11.69 36.23 7.09
C LYS A 208 12.43 37.05 6.03
N LYS A 209 13.45 36.45 5.39
CA LYS A 209 14.27 37.10 4.37
C LYS A 209 13.45 37.51 3.15
N CYS A 210 12.50 36.70 2.70
CA CYS A 210 11.60 37.06 1.61
C CYS A 210 10.76 38.31 1.94
N LYS A 211 10.24 38.43 3.18
CA LYS A 211 9.55 39.64 3.63
C LYS A 211 10.48 40.86 3.68
N GLU A 212 11.70 40.69 4.18
CA GLU A 212 12.71 41.76 4.27
C GLU A 212 13.17 42.23 2.88
N ASP A 213 13.52 41.32 1.97
CA ASP A 213 13.96 41.62 0.61
C ASP A 213 12.81 42.25 -0.23
N PHE A 214 11.55 41.83 -0.02
CA PHE A 214 10.39 42.45 -0.64
C PHE A 214 10.17 43.89 -0.14
N ALA A 215 10.14 44.10 1.19
CA ALA A 215 10.00 45.44 1.77
C ALA A 215 11.13 46.38 1.32
N LYS A 216 12.36 45.88 1.28
CA LYS A 216 13.55 46.64 0.84
C LYS A 216 13.54 46.98 -0.65
N SER A 217 12.97 46.12 -1.50
CA SER A 217 12.75 46.42 -2.92
C SER A 217 11.76 47.57 -3.13
N LEU A 218 10.90 47.85 -2.14
CA LEU A 218 9.85 48.87 -2.18
C LEU A 218 10.25 50.19 -1.51
N GLU A 219 11.30 50.20 -0.68
CA GLU A 219 11.91 51.39 -0.06
C GLU A 219 12.23 52.50 -1.09
N GLY A 220 12.58 52.10 -2.32
CA GLY A 220 12.80 53.01 -3.44
C GLY A 220 11.55 53.81 -3.84
N ILE A 221 10.34 53.26 -3.71
CA ILE A 221 9.09 53.96 -4.00
C ILE A 221 8.85 55.05 -2.97
N GLN A 222 8.98 54.71 -1.67
CA GLN A 222 8.86 55.70 -0.60
C GLN A 222 9.91 56.81 -0.72
N THR A 223 11.14 56.46 -1.12
CA THR A 223 12.21 57.41 -1.41
C THR A 223 11.85 58.36 -2.56
N VAL A 224 11.25 57.86 -3.64
CA VAL A 224 10.80 58.70 -4.77
C VAL A 224 9.65 59.64 -4.34
N THR A 225 8.64 59.13 -3.64
CA THR A 225 7.49 59.94 -3.18
C THR A 225 7.92 61.03 -2.19
N SER A 226 8.79 60.71 -1.23
CA SER A 226 9.35 61.68 -0.29
C SER A 226 10.20 62.76 -1.00
N ASN A 227 11.05 62.36 -1.97
CA ASN A 227 11.80 63.33 -2.77
C ASN A 227 10.89 64.21 -3.65
N PHE A 228 9.76 63.69 -4.13
CA PHE A 228 8.76 64.44 -4.89
C PHE A 228 8.05 65.49 -4.01
N LEU A 229 7.63 65.11 -2.79
CA LEU A 229 7.11 66.03 -1.77
C LEU A 229 8.10 67.16 -1.46
N VAL A 230 9.37 66.84 -1.20
CA VAL A 230 10.44 67.83 -0.98
C VAL A 230 10.66 68.72 -2.22
N ARG A 231 10.44 68.19 -3.43
CA ARG A 231 10.51 68.99 -4.67
C ARG A 231 9.34 69.97 -4.76
N ILE A 232 8.12 69.57 -4.37
CA ILE A 232 6.94 70.44 -4.29
C ILE A 232 7.18 71.57 -3.28
N GLU A 233 7.64 71.27 -2.07
CA GLU A 233 7.97 72.32 -1.08
C GLU A 233 9.06 73.29 -1.57
N LYS A 234 10.06 72.81 -2.32
CA LYS A 234 11.12 73.65 -2.89
C LYS A 234 10.68 74.45 -4.13
N LEU A 235 9.66 73.99 -4.86
CA LEU A 235 9.02 74.73 -5.95
C LEU A 235 8.10 75.84 -5.42
N PHE A 236 7.57 75.68 -4.20
CA PHE A 236 6.72 76.66 -3.52
C PHE A 236 7.31 77.08 -2.15
N PRO A 237 8.51 77.70 -2.13
CA PRO A 237 9.13 78.10 -0.88
C PRO A 237 8.31 79.24 -0.23
N HIS A 238 8.21 79.23 1.09
CA HIS A 238 7.51 80.26 1.88
C HIS A 238 8.08 81.69 1.68
N THR A 239 9.22 81.81 1.01
CA THR A 239 9.93 83.04 0.70
C THR A 239 9.83 83.45 -0.78
N MET A 240 8.92 82.87 -1.57
CA MET A 240 8.70 83.33 -2.95
C MET A 240 7.96 84.68 -2.98
N THR A 241 8.71 85.73 -2.62
CA THR A 241 8.41 87.14 -2.94
C THR A 241 8.59 87.39 -4.45
N PHE A 242 7.87 86.65 -5.29
CA PHE A 242 7.30 87.31 -6.46
C PHE A 242 6.44 88.46 -5.94
N HIS A 243 6.41 89.57 -6.64
CA HIS A 243 5.45 90.64 -6.37
C HIS A 243 4.05 90.20 -6.81
N LEU A 244 3.50 89.18 -6.14
CA LEU A 244 2.09 88.79 -6.16
C LEU A 244 1.31 89.88 -5.40
N THR A 245 1.20 91.06 -6.01
CA THR A 245 0.47 92.22 -5.49
C THR A 245 -1.06 92.00 -5.46
N CYS A 246 -1.52 90.77 -5.69
CA CYS A 246 -2.90 90.35 -5.63
C CYS A 246 -3.03 89.15 -4.68
N GLU A 247 -3.69 89.36 -3.52
CA GLU A 247 -3.94 88.32 -2.50
C GLU A 247 -4.45 87.00 -3.09
N LYS A 248 -5.35 87.07 -4.08
CA LYS A 248 -5.94 85.90 -4.75
C LYS A 248 -4.91 84.98 -5.41
N GLN A 249 -3.77 85.51 -5.88
CA GLN A 249 -2.71 84.65 -6.45
C GLN A 249 -1.91 83.93 -5.36
N SER A 250 -1.71 84.57 -4.20
CA SER A 250 -1.10 83.90 -3.03
C SER A 250 -2.00 82.78 -2.51
N GLU A 251 -3.29 83.07 -2.36
CA GLU A 251 -4.31 82.10 -1.93
C GLU A 251 -4.38 80.89 -2.88
N GLN A 252 -4.42 81.12 -4.20
CA GLN A 252 -4.39 80.02 -5.18
C GLN A 252 -3.08 79.22 -5.16
N MET A 253 -1.92 79.86 -4.93
CA MET A 253 -0.64 79.17 -4.80
C MET A 253 -0.63 78.24 -3.58
N GLU A 254 -1.20 78.70 -2.46
CA GLU A 254 -1.30 77.94 -1.22
C GLU A 254 -2.30 76.78 -1.33
N VAL A 255 -3.42 76.97 -2.04
CA VAL A 255 -4.35 75.89 -2.43
C VAL A 255 -3.65 74.84 -3.31
N ILE A 256 -2.87 75.25 -4.31
CA ILE A 256 -2.11 74.32 -5.18
C ILE A 256 -1.08 73.54 -4.35
N ARG A 257 -0.30 74.22 -3.50
CA ARG A 257 0.68 73.57 -2.62
C ARG A 257 0.01 72.54 -1.70
N ASN A 258 -1.08 72.91 -1.04
CA ASN A 258 -1.81 72.02 -0.14
C ASN A 258 -2.42 70.83 -0.89
N SER A 259 -2.97 71.05 -2.09
CA SER A 259 -3.54 69.98 -2.94
C SER A 259 -2.48 69.02 -3.45
N CYS A 260 -1.32 69.50 -3.91
CA CYS A 260 -0.22 68.64 -4.34
C CYS A 260 0.40 67.86 -3.17
N SER A 261 0.51 68.48 -1.99
CA SER A 261 1.01 67.82 -0.78
C SER A 261 0.03 66.74 -0.27
N SER A 262 -1.27 67.04 -0.21
CA SER A 262 -2.28 66.05 0.20
C SER A 262 -2.39 64.91 -0.80
N LEU A 263 -2.42 65.20 -2.11
CA LEU A 263 -2.47 64.18 -3.16
C LEU A 263 -1.25 63.26 -3.11
N SER A 264 -0.03 63.81 -2.96
CA SER A 264 1.17 62.97 -2.89
C SER A 264 1.21 62.12 -1.62
N LYS A 265 0.65 62.59 -0.50
CA LYS A 265 0.55 61.84 0.74
C LYS A 265 -0.54 60.76 0.70
N GLU A 266 -1.68 61.06 0.08
CA GLU A 266 -2.75 60.08 -0.19
C GLU A 266 -2.25 58.97 -1.14
N VAL A 267 -1.47 59.33 -2.17
CA VAL A 267 -0.81 58.37 -3.05
C VAL A 267 0.17 57.48 -2.27
N GLU A 268 1.01 58.04 -1.39
CA GLU A 268 1.91 57.25 -0.52
C GLU A 268 1.13 56.25 0.34
N GLU A 269 0.08 56.73 1.02
CA GLU A 269 -0.73 55.92 1.94
C GLU A 269 -1.50 54.80 1.21
N LYS A 270 -2.04 55.08 0.02
CA LYS A 270 -2.69 54.07 -0.84
C LYS A 270 -1.69 53.04 -1.37
N PHE A 271 -0.48 53.46 -1.77
CA PHE A 271 0.56 52.52 -2.20
C PHE A 271 1.01 51.64 -1.03
N GLN A 272 1.30 52.20 0.14
CA GLN A 272 1.69 51.41 1.31
C GLN A 272 0.63 50.36 1.66
N GLN A 273 -0.65 50.76 1.69
CA GLN A 273 -1.76 49.87 1.99
C GLN A 273 -1.94 48.75 0.93
N TYR A 274 -1.64 49.03 -0.34
CA TYR A 274 -1.60 48.00 -1.40
C TYR A 274 -0.42 47.04 -1.21
N LEU A 275 0.77 47.56 -0.90
CA LEU A 275 1.99 46.78 -0.72
C LEU A 275 1.92 45.86 0.52
N ASP A 276 1.35 46.32 1.62
CA ASP A 276 1.10 45.51 2.81
C ASP A 276 0.16 44.33 2.50
N ASN A 277 -0.88 44.58 1.70
CA ASN A 277 -1.87 43.58 1.30
C ASN A 277 -1.27 42.54 0.32
N VAL A 278 -0.42 42.98 -0.62
CA VAL A 278 0.36 42.07 -1.48
C VAL A 278 1.37 41.27 -0.65
N GLY A 279 2.08 41.89 0.28
CA GLY A 279 3.05 41.24 1.16
C GLY A 279 2.43 40.16 2.05
N MET A 280 1.22 40.40 2.58
CA MET A 280 0.44 39.37 3.28
C MET A 280 0.06 38.22 2.34
N LYS A 281 -0.52 38.51 1.17
CA LYS A 281 -0.90 37.48 0.19
C LYS A 281 0.27 36.62 -0.28
N VAL A 282 1.43 37.21 -0.54
CA VAL A 282 2.65 36.48 -0.92
C VAL A 282 3.12 35.58 0.22
N ALA A 283 3.09 36.06 1.48
CA ALA A 283 3.43 35.25 2.64
C ALA A 283 2.46 34.07 2.84
N ASP A 284 1.15 34.29 2.66
CA ASP A 284 0.12 33.25 2.77
C ASP A 284 0.24 32.20 1.65
N ILE A 285 0.46 32.64 0.40
CA ILE A 285 0.71 31.75 -0.75
C ILE A 285 1.97 30.91 -0.51
N GLN A 286 3.06 31.52 -0.03
CA GLN A 286 4.30 30.80 0.25
C GLN A 286 4.11 29.78 1.38
N ALA A 287 3.45 30.16 2.49
CA ALA A 287 3.16 29.26 3.60
C ALA A 287 2.26 28.09 3.18
N LEU A 288 1.25 28.35 2.34
CA LEU A 288 0.40 27.31 1.76
C LEU A 288 1.18 26.39 0.83
N SER A 289 2.02 26.95 -0.04
CA SER A 289 2.85 26.21 -1.00
C SER A 289 3.79 25.24 -0.27
N SER A 290 4.57 25.73 0.72
CA SER A 290 5.46 24.88 1.51
C SER A 290 4.70 23.81 2.31
N ARG A 291 3.49 24.09 2.79
CA ARG A 291 2.64 23.07 3.44
C ARG A 291 2.19 21.98 2.46
N LEU A 292 1.77 22.37 1.26
CA LEU A 292 1.32 21.44 0.21
C LEU A 292 2.49 20.59 -0.31
N GLU A 293 3.68 21.18 -0.48
CA GLU A 293 4.90 20.49 -0.91
C GLU A 293 5.30 19.39 0.09
N VAL A 294 5.29 19.69 1.39
CA VAL A 294 5.51 18.70 2.45
C VAL A 294 4.44 17.60 2.43
N GLN A 295 3.15 17.96 2.31
CA GLN A 295 2.07 16.96 2.22
C GLN A 295 2.21 16.06 0.98
N ASN A 296 2.61 16.62 -0.16
CA ASN A 296 2.80 15.87 -1.41
C ASN A 296 4.00 14.91 -1.30
N SER A 297 5.07 15.31 -0.61
CA SER A 297 6.22 14.45 -0.31
C SER A 297 5.84 13.25 0.57
N TYR A 298 5.08 13.47 1.64
CA TYR A 298 4.52 12.38 2.47
C TYR A 298 3.62 11.44 1.65
N LEU A 299 2.63 11.99 0.93
CA LEU A 299 1.72 11.18 0.10
C LEU A 299 2.45 10.39 -0.99
N THR A 300 3.51 10.95 -1.57
CA THR A 300 4.35 10.25 -2.56
C THR A 300 5.08 9.06 -1.91
N THR A 301 5.60 9.25 -0.69
CA THR A 301 6.28 8.21 0.08
C THR A 301 5.30 7.09 0.47
N ASP A 302 4.14 7.44 1.03
CA ASP A 302 3.09 6.48 1.40
C ASP A 302 2.60 5.66 0.18
N ILE A 303 2.48 6.30 -0.99
CA ILE A 303 2.11 5.62 -2.24
C ILE A 303 3.21 4.66 -2.69
N GLN A 304 4.48 5.05 -2.61
CA GLN A 304 5.60 4.17 -2.96
C GLN A 304 5.69 2.96 -2.02
N GLU A 305 5.54 3.17 -0.71
CA GLU A 305 5.54 2.09 0.29
C GLU A 305 4.33 1.16 0.07
N CYS A 306 3.14 1.71 -0.14
CA CYS A 306 1.93 0.93 -0.46
C CYS A 306 2.10 0.09 -1.73
N GLN A 307 2.70 0.66 -2.79
CA GLN A 307 3.02 -0.09 -4.02
C GLN A 307 4.04 -1.21 -3.77
N HIS A 308 5.09 -0.94 -2.99
CA HIS A 308 6.10 -1.93 -2.64
C HIS A 308 5.50 -3.08 -1.82
N ASN A 309 4.78 -2.76 -0.74
CA ASN A 309 4.10 -3.72 0.14
C ASN A 309 3.07 -4.57 -0.65
N ARG A 310 2.30 -3.95 -1.55
CA ARG A 310 1.38 -4.69 -2.45
C ARG A 310 2.12 -5.64 -3.38
N SER A 311 3.26 -5.23 -3.93
CA SER A 311 4.10 -6.08 -4.79
C SER A 311 4.66 -7.27 -4.02
N ALA A 312 5.24 -7.02 -2.83
CA ALA A 312 5.79 -8.05 -1.95
C ALA A 312 4.71 -9.07 -1.53
N ALA A 313 3.53 -8.60 -1.13
CA ALA A 313 2.40 -9.46 -0.78
C ALA A 313 1.92 -10.32 -1.98
N ALA A 314 1.90 -9.75 -3.20
CA ALA A 314 1.53 -10.49 -4.41
C ALA A 314 2.57 -11.57 -4.77
N THR A 315 3.87 -11.28 -4.62
CA THR A 315 4.93 -12.27 -4.84
C THR A 315 4.88 -13.38 -3.79
N GLU A 316 4.64 -13.06 -2.53
CA GLU A 316 4.58 -14.06 -1.45
C GLU A 316 3.32 -14.94 -1.57
N ALA A 317 2.16 -14.36 -1.89
CA ALA A 317 0.96 -15.14 -2.20
C ALA A 317 1.17 -16.09 -3.39
N SER A 318 1.89 -15.64 -4.43
CA SER A 318 2.24 -16.49 -5.58
C SER A 318 3.19 -17.63 -5.19
N ARG A 319 4.16 -17.37 -4.32
CA ARG A 319 5.08 -18.37 -3.76
C ARG A 319 4.33 -19.43 -2.95
N LEU A 320 3.43 -19.01 -2.06
CA LEU A 320 2.60 -19.91 -1.26
C LEU A 320 1.67 -20.79 -2.11
N LEU A 321 1.06 -20.23 -3.17
CA LEU A 321 0.24 -21.01 -4.11
C LEU A 321 1.04 -22.08 -4.86
N LEU A 322 2.28 -21.77 -5.25
CA LEU A 322 3.19 -22.76 -5.85
C LEU A 322 3.57 -23.87 -4.86
N GLU A 323 3.89 -23.50 -3.61
CA GLU A 323 4.24 -24.45 -2.55
C GLU A 323 3.08 -25.39 -2.20
N ILE A 324 1.85 -24.85 -2.09
CA ILE A 324 0.62 -25.65 -1.89
C ILE A 324 0.40 -26.62 -3.05
N ARG A 325 0.58 -26.15 -4.30
CA ARG A 325 0.41 -26.99 -5.49
C ARG A 325 1.44 -28.10 -5.57
N GLU A 326 2.72 -27.80 -5.33
CA GLU A 326 3.80 -28.78 -5.35
C GLU A 326 3.59 -29.85 -4.27
N ASN A 327 3.14 -29.45 -3.06
CA ASN A 327 2.83 -30.38 -1.98
C ASN A 327 1.61 -31.27 -2.32
N HIS A 328 0.56 -30.70 -2.92
CA HIS A 328 -0.58 -31.46 -3.42
C HIS A 328 -0.16 -32.48 -4.48
N ASP A 329 0.64 -32.07 -5.46
CA ASP A 329 1.08 -32.93 -6.56
C ASP A 329 1.97 -34.08 -6.04
N LYS A 330 2.84 -33.83 -5.05
CA LYS A 330 3.61 -34.88 -4.32
C LYS A 330 2.71 -35.86 -3.57
N GLN A 331 1.65 -35.39 -2.91
CA GLN A 331 0.69 -36.26 -2.23
C GLN A 331 -0.07 -37.15 -3.22
N VAL A 332 -0.52 -36.58 -4.35
CA VAL A 332 -1.16 -37.34 -5.44
C VAL A 332 -0.21 -38.38 -6.03
N GLU A 333 1.05 -38.02 -6.30
CA GLU A 333 2.05 -38.97 -6.82
C GLU A 333 2.28 -40.13 -5.84
N THR A 334 2.33 -39.85 -4.53
CA THR A 334 2.49 -40.86 -3.47
C THR A 334 1.29 -41.81 -3.44
N LEU A 335 0.06 -41.28 -3.43
CA LEU A 335 -1.17 -42.08 -3.46
C LEU A 335 -1.29 -42.94 -4.73
N LEU A 336 -0.82 -42.44 -5.88
CA LEU A 336 -0.80 -43.21 -7.12
C LEU A 336 0.22 -44.36 -7.08
N LYS A 337 1.39 -44.16 -6.46
CA LYS A 337 2.38 -45.22 -6.23
C LYS A 337 1.81 -46.30 -5.30
N GLU A 338 1.22 -45.91 -4.18
CA GLU A 338 0.58 -46.84 -3.24
C GLU A 338 -0.59 -47.60 -3.88
N GLN A 339 -1.46 -46.93 -4.64
CA GLN A 339 -2.57 -47.59 -5.35
C GLN A 339 -2.06 -48.65 -6.35
N ASN A 340 -0.99 -48.35 -7.08
CA ASN A 340 -0.39 -49.29 -8.03
C ASN A 340 0.23 -50.51 -7.31
N GLN A 341 0.96 -50.29 -6.21
CA GLN A 341 1.50 -51.37 -5.38
C GLN A 341 0.39 -52.28 -4.83
N LEU A 342 -0.67 -51.70 -4.26
CA LEU A 342 -1.83 -52.45 -3.74
C LEU A 342 -2.57 -53.23 -4.84
N ARG A 343 -2.65 -52.68 -6.06
CA ARG A 343 -3.23 -53.37 -7.23
C ARG A 343 -2.37 -54.57 -7.65
N GLU A 344 -1.04 -54.42 -7.64
CA GLU A 344 -0.11 -55.51 -7.95
C GLU A 344 -0.16 -56.60 -6.88
N GLU A 345 -0.12 -56.23 -5.59
CA GLU A 345 -0.22 -57.18 -4.49
C GLU A 345 -1.55 -57.96 -4.54
N LYS A 346 -2.68 -57.27 -4.78
CA LYS A 346 -3.98 -57.92 -4.96
C LYS A 346 -3.99 -58.90 -6.13
N SER A 347 -3.28 -58.60 -7.23
CA SER A 347 -3.12 -59.51 -8.37
C SER A 347 -2.31 -60.75 -7.99
N LEU A 348 -1.21 -60.58 -7.24
CA LEU A 348 -0.39 -61.69 -6.75
C LEU A 348 -1.14 -62.57 -5.73
N GLN A 349 -1.87 -61.97 -4.79
CA GLN A 349 -2.73 -62.70 -3.86
C GLN A 349 -3.83 -63.47 -4.61
N GLY A 350 -4.48 -62.86 -5.62
CA GLY A 350 -5.45 -63.53 -6.48
C GLY A 350 -4.88 -64.76 -7.20
N LYS A 351 -3.69 -64.64 -7.80
CA LYS A 351 -2.97 -65.78 -8.41
C LYS A 351 -2.65 -66.88 -7.38
N ARG A 352 -2.19 -66.50 -6.18
CA ARG A 352 -1.91 -67.46 -5.09
C ARG A 352 -3.17 -68.19 -4.62
N LEU A 353 -4.31 -67.50 -4.54
CA LEU A 353 -5.60 -68.12 -4.20
C LEU A 353 -6.03 -69.12 -5.26
N VAL A 354 -5.96 -68.77 -6.56
CA VAL A 354 -6.30 -69.71 -7.66
C VAL A 354 -5.41 -70.97 -7.63
N LEU A 355 -4.11 -70.82 -7.34
CA LEU A 355 -3.22 -71.98 -7.17
C LEU A 355 -3.63 -72.84 -5.96
N LYS A 356 -3.99 -72.23 -4.83
CA LYS A 356 -4.45 -72.95 -3.64
C LYS A 356 -5.81 -73.63 -3.86
N GLU A 357 -6.71 -73.03 -4.61
CA GLU A 357 -7.98 -73.63 -5.03
C GLU A 357 -7.74 -74.89 -5.88
N ALA A 358 -6.80 -74.84 -6.82
CA ALA A 358 -6.42 -75.99 -7.64
C ALA A 358 -5.72 -77.12 -6.83
N GLU A 359 -4.83 -76.75 -5.91
CA GLU A 359 -4.25 -77.71 -4.95
C GLU A 359 -5.33 -78.36 -4.07
N LEU A 360 -6.31 -77.58 -3.60
CA LEU A 360 -7.43 -78.11 -2.80
C LEU A 360 -8.37 -79.00 -3.63
N SER A 361 -8.66 -78.66 -4.89
CA SER A 361 -9.47 -79.52 -5.77
C SER A 361 -8.79 -80.87 -6.01
N THR A 362 -7.50 -80.87 -6.37
CA THR A 362 -6.75 -82.12 -6.58
C THR A 362 -6.56 -82.93 -5.30
N LEU A 363 -6.47 -82.28 -4.13
CA LEU A 363 -6.46 -82.98 -2.84
C LEU A 363 -7.84 -83.54 -2.49
N LYS A 364 -8.93 -82.82 -2.79
CA LYS A 364 -10.32 -83.29 -2.62
C LYS A 364 -10.61 -84.50 -3.50
N GLU A 365 -10.20 -84.49 -4.76
CA GLU A 365 -10.27 -85.64 -5.67
C GLU A 365 -9.47 -86.85 -5.14
N LYS A 366 -8.28 -86.62 -4.58
CA LYS A 366 -7.50 -87.67 -3.90
C LYS A 366 -8.19 -88.21 -2.65
N VAL A 367 -8.78 -87.34 -1.81
CA VAL A 367 -9.53 -87.77 -0.62
C VAL A 367 -10.77 -88.56 -1.05
N GLU A 368 -11.55 -88.08 -2.01
CA GLU A 368 -12.73 -88.78 -2.53
C GLU A 368 -12.33 -90.15 -3.11
N SER A 369 -11.28 -90.25 -3.92
CA SER A 369 -10.81 -91.56 -4.45
C SER A 369 -10.30 -92.51 -3.35
N LEU A 370 -9.63 -92.01 -2.31
CA LEU A 370 -9.22 -92.80 -1.14
C LEU A 370 -10.43 -93.23 -0.29
N THR A 371 -11.43 -92.36 -0.09
CA THR A 371 -12.69 -92.68 0.59
C THR A 371 -13.50 -93.69 -0.20
N THR A 372 -13.53 -93.61 -1.54
CA THR A 372 -14.18 -94.61 -2.40
C THR A 372 -13.46 -95.96 -2.31
N SER A 373 -12.12 -95.94 -2.26
CA SER A 373 -11.30 -97.15 -2.07
C SER A 373 -11.50 -97.78 -0.69
N ALA A 374 -11.64 -96.96 0.36
CA ALA A 374 -11.94 -97.42 1.72
C ALA A 374 -13.38 -97.96 1.86
N ALA A 375 -14.36 -97.35 1.19
CA ALA A 375 -15.73 -97.86 1.12
C ALA A 375 -15.81 -99.22 0.38
N ASN A 376 -15.01 -99.41 -0.67
CA ASN A 376 -14.89 -100.69 -1.36
C ASN A 376 -14.24 -101.80 -0.50
N CYS A 377 -13.52 -101.46 0.58
CA CYS A 377 -13.02 -102.45 1.54
C CYS A 377 -14.07 -102.90 2.58
N ASN A 378 -15.30 -102.34 2.58
CA ASN A 378 -16.31 -102.72 3.58
C ASN A 378 -17.77 -102.57 3.08
N THR A 379 -18.25 -103.50 2.23
CA THR A 379 -19.68 -103.55 1.83
C THR A 379 -20.29 -104.96 1.75
N LYS A 380 -21.33 -105.18 2.57
CA LYS A 380 -22.55 -105.98 2.32
C LYS A 380 -23.68 -105.31 3.13
N VAL A 381 -24.95 -105.21 2.73
CA VAL A 381 -25.69 -105.56 1.50
C VAL A 381 -27.07 -104.84 1.52
N ALA A 382 -27.63 -104.46 0.36
CA ALA A 382 -29.04 -104.04 0.08
C ALA A 382 -29.67 -102.88 0.90
N GLY A 383 -30.63 -102.05 0.46
CA GLY A 383 -31.60 -102.08 -0.67
C GLY A 383 -33.03 -102.44 -0.18
N PRO A 384 -34.16 -101.98 -0.80
CA PRO A 384 -34.38 -100.98 -1.87
C PRO A 384 -35.54 -99.95 -1.60
N LYS A 385 -36.00 -99.26 -2.66
CA LYS A 385 -37.06 -98.20 -2.76
C LYS A 385 -38.52 -98.68 -2.50
N PRO A 386 -39.48 -97.76 -2.25
CA PRO A 386 -40.44 -97.37 -3.32
C PRO A 386 -40.73 -95.84 -3.41
N ALA A 387 -41.80 -95.42 -4.11
CA ALA A 387 -41.93 -94.11 -4.79
C ALA A 387 -43.26 -93.33 -4.56
N GLY A 388 -43.29 -92.06 -5.03
CA GLY A 388 -44.44 -91.13 -5.08
C GLY A 388 -44.13 -89.77 -4.43
N LEU A 389 -44.67 -88.60 -4.82
CA LEU A 389 -45.57 -88.21 -5.93
C LEU A 389 -45.58 -86.65 -6.06
N MET A 390 -45.93 -86.11 -7.24
CA MET A 390 -46.32 -84.69 -7.53
C MET A 390 -45.33 -83.53 -7.21
N ALA A 391 -44.69 -82.86 -8.18
CA ALA A 391 -45.22 -81.84 -9.14
C ALA A 391 -45.22 -80.36 -8.59
N PRO A 392 -45.17 -79.31 -9.46
CA PRO A 392 -44.25 -78.17 -9.24
C PRO A 392 -44.86 -76.74 -9.34
N VAL A 393 -44.09 -75.71 -8.98
CA VAL A 393 -44.19 -74.27 -9.39
C VAL A 393 -42.81 -73.61 -9.15
N LYS A 394 -42.24 -72.61 -9.86
CA LYS A 394 -42.28 -72.01 -11.22
C LYS A 394 -41.97 -70.50 -11.08
N GLY A 395 -41.02 -69.97 -11.87
CA GLY A 395 -40.53 -68.57 -11.85
C GLY A 395 -38.99 -68.53 -11.92
N ASN A 396 -38.28 -68.15 -13.00
CA ASN A 396 -38.52 -67.17 -14.09
C ASN A 396 -38.88 -65.76 -13.54
N LEU A 397 -38.36 -64.60 -13.98
CA LEU A 397 -37.32 -64.16 -14.95
C LEU A 397 -36.92 -62.69 -14.54
N SER A 398 -36.00 -61.89 -15.12
CA SER A 398 -35.13 -61.98 -16.31
C SER A 398 -33.89 -61.08 -16.25
N VAL A 399 -32.82 -61.50 -16.94
CA VAL A 399 -31.91 -60.73 -17.83
C VAL A 399 -32.24 -59.25 -18.08
N GLY A 400 -31.21 -58.39 -18.06
CA GLY A 400 -31.23 -57.02 -18.62
C GLY A 400 -29.91 -56.25 -18.44
N SER A 401 -29.16 -56.03 -19.53
CA SER A 401 -27.96 -55.15 -19.60
C SER A 401 -28.29 -53.86 -20.41
N PRO A 402 -27.31 -53.04 -20.83
CA PRO A 402 -26.45 -52.11 -20.07
C PRO A 402 -26.71 -50.63 -20.45
N GLY A 403 -26.06 -49.65 -19.81
CA GLY A 403 -26.20 -48.22 -20.21
C GLY A 403 -25.14 -47.26 -19.68
N LEU A 404 -24.53 -46.47 -20.58
CA LEU A 404 -23.57 -45.38 -20.31
C LEU A 404 -24.25 -44.11 -19.76
N SER A 405 -23.52 -43.31 -18.97
CA SER A 405 -23.32 -41.85 -19.23
C SER A 405 -22.31 -41.23 -18.25
N LYS A 406 -21.73 -40.08 -18.63
CA LYS A 406 -20.69 -39.31 -17.92
C LYS A 406 -21.19 -37.84 -17.68
N PRO A 407 -20.44 -36.96 -17.00
CA PRO A 407 -21.00 -35.92 -16.12
C PRO A 407 -21.11 -34.54 -16.77
N PRO A 408 -21.53 -33.50 -16.01
CA PRO A 408 -21.16 -32.12 -16.27
C PRO A 408 -20.17 -31.55 -15.23
N MET A 409 -19.22 -30.74 -15.71
CA MET A 409 -18.55 -29.72 -14.91
C MET A 409 -19.48 -28.52 -14.69
N VAL A 410 -19.26 -27.77 -13.61
CA VAL A 410 -19.83 -26.42 -13.42
C VAL A 410 -18.68 -25.42 -13.34
N ARG A 411 -18.99 -24.18 -13.73
CA ARG A 411 -18.11 -23.07 -14.11
C ARG A 411 -17.70 -22.20 -12.93
#